data_AF-A0AAW0KET6-F1
#
_entry.id   AF-A0AAW0KET6-F1
#
_cell.length_a   1.000
_cell.length_b   1.000
_cell.length_c   1.000
_cell.angle_alpha   90.00
_cell.angle_beta   90.00
_cell.angle_gamma   90.00
#
_symmetry.space_group_name_H-M   'P 1'
#
loop_
_entity.id
_entity.type
_entity.pdbx_description
1 polymer ?
#
loop_
_entity_poly.entity_id
_entity_poly.type
_entity_poly.pdbx_seq_one_letter_code
_entity_poly.pdbx_strand_id
1 'polypeptide(L)'
;MVLTAVRLDSQADGLLWFDGKHDKEFFFFFFLADGGRVAEQISDDDEIDYSVKPEFYDPKLDDKDELWVQKRRKGHTSDAVLSCPACFTTLCLECQRHEKYVTQYRAIFVINCKIDSDQVLKQNGPKPIKGKSRREASSVGGETLKKVSCSACSTEVGVVDEDEVYHFFNALPSES
;
A
#
# COMPACT_ATOMS: atom_id res chain seq x y z
N MET A 1 -50.24 36.57 -2.33
CA MET A 1 -50.04 37.94 -2.83
C MET A 1 -49.62 38.83 -1.67
N VAL A 2 -48.34 39.15 -1.56
CA VAL A 2 -47.78 40.51 -1.40
C VAL A 2 -46.31 40.36 -1.83
N LEU A 3 -45.91 41.11 -2.86
CA LEU A 3 -44.51 41.23 -3.29
C LEU A 3 -43.94 42.51 -2.68
N THR A 4 -42.82 42.38 -1.96
CA THR A 4 -41.92 43.47 -1.60
C THR A 4 -40.56 43.19 -2.22
N ALA A 5 -39.99 44.17 -2.90
CA ALA A 5 -38.70 44.06 -3.60
C ALA A 5 -37.59 44.80 -2.84
N VAL A 6 -36.41 44.18 -2.71
CA VAL A 6 -35.12 44.90 -2.59
C VAL A 6 -33.98 44.08 -3.23
N ARG A 7 -33.41 44.69 -4.27
CA ARG A 7 -32.01 44.72 -4.78
C ARG A 7 -31.01 43.61 -4.37
N LEU A 8 -30.44 42.93 -5.37
CA LEU A 8 -29.17 42.18 -5.28
C LEU A 8 -28.19 42.76 -6.30
N ASP A 9 -27.02 43.18 -5.81
CA ASP A 9 -25.93 43.70 -6.62
C ASP A 9 -25.11 42.53 -7.23
N SER A 10 -25.09 42.50 -8.56
CA SER A 10 -23.95 42.27 -9.46
C SER A 10 -23.04 41.02 -9.31
N GLN A 11 -23.09 40.18 -10.37
CA GLN A 11 -21.98 39.43 -11.02
C GLN A 11 -21.57 38.11 -10.35
N ALA A 12 -22.07 36.91 -10.69
CA ALA A 12 -22.25 36.18 -11.97
C ALA A 12 -20.99 36.12 -12.84
N ASP A 13 -20.52 35.03 -13.45
CA ASP A 13 -20.67 33.57 -13.36
C ASP A 13 -19.62 33.07 -14.37
N GLY A 14 -18.83 32.03 -14.06
CA GLY A 14 -17.71 31.64 -14.93
C GLY A 14 -17.19 30.23 -14.74
N LEU A 15 -18.04 29.26 -14.38
CA LEU A 15 -17.75 27.85 -14.65
C LEU A 15 -18.37 27.46 -16.00
N LEU A 16 -17.54 27.42 -17.05
CA LEU A 16 -17.85 26.66 -18.26
C LEU A 16 -17.10 25.33 -18.19
N TRP A 17 -17.87 24.27 -17.99
CA TRP A 17 -17.45 22.91 -18.31
C TRP A 17 -17.30 22.79 -19.83
N PHE A 18 -16.16 22.27 -20.30
CA PHE A 18 -16.06 21.73 -21.65
C PHE A 18 -15.61 20.28 -21.60
N ASP A 19 -16.53 19.45 -22.05
CA ASP A 19 -16.44 18.02 -22.29
C ASP A 19 -15.84 17.79 -23.69
N GLY A 20 -15.00 16.77 -23.85
CA GLY A 20 -14.80 16.09 -25.13
C GLY A 20 -13.73 16.61 -26.11
N LYS A 21 -12.79 15.68 -26.37
CA LYS A 21 -12.21 15.31 -27.69
C LYS A 21 -11.08 16.18 -28.29
N HIS A 22 -9.91 15.52 -28.40
CA HIS A 22 -8.94 15.55 -29.50
C HIS A 22 -8.69 16.90 -30.20
N ASP A 23 -7.46 17.41 -30.13
CA ASP A 23 -6.58 17.41 -31.29
C ASP A 23 -5.12 17.68 -30.93
N LYS A 24 -4.24 16.97 -31.64
CA LYS A 24 -2.79 17.08 -31.61
C LYS A 24 -2.39 18.23 -32.52
N GLU A 25 -1.23 18.82 -32.21
CA GLU A 25 -0.46 19.74 -33.05
C GLU A 25 -0.99 21.19 -33.07
N PHE A 26 -0.41 22.04 -32.23
CA PHE A 26 0.06 23.34 -32.70
C PHE A 26 1.30 23.73 -31.88
N PHE A 27 2.36 22.98 -32.16
CA PHE A 27 3.72 23.41 -31.87
C PHE A 27 4.07 24.53 -32.86
N PHE A 28 4.89 25.47 -32.39
CA PHE A 28 5.73 26.33 -33.23
C PHE A 28 5.07 27.56 -33.90
N PHE A 29 5.18 28.71 -33.23
CA PHE A 29 5.78 29.97 -33.71
C PHE A 29 5.15 31.16 -32.98
N PHE A 30 5.85 31.70 -31.97
CA PHE A 30 5.87 33.16 -31.84
C PHE A 30 7.24 33.62 -31.37
N PHE A 31 7.94 34.21 -32.33
CA PHE A 31 9.28 34.76 -32.26
C PHE A 31 9.13 36.27 -32.03
N LEU A 32 9.85 36.78 -31.01
CA LEU A 32 10.19 38.18 -30.70
C LEU A 32 9.09 39.22 -30.49
N ALA A 33 9.03 39.78 -29.28
CA ALA A 33 9.53 41.11 -28.95
C ALA A 33 9.10 41.48 -27.52
N ASP A 34 10.05 41.58 -26.59
CA ASP A 34 10.21 42.69 -25.65
C ASP A 34 11.11 42.28 -24.48
N GLY A 35 12.11 43.13 -24.24
CA GLY A 35 13.20 42.89 -23.31
C GLY A 35 12.74 42.78 -21.86
N GLY A 36 12.94 41.60 -21.29
CA GLY A 36 13.05 41.37 -19.85
C GLY A 36 14.07 40.26 -19.64
N ARG A 37 15.26 40.62 -19.16
CA ARG A 37 16.30 39.66 -18.78
C ARG A 37 15.77 38.75 -17.66
N VAL A 38 15.36 37.54 -18.00
CA VAL A 38 15.43 36.41 -17.07
C VAL A 38 16.81 35.81 -17.28
N ALA A 39 17.78 36.41 -16.58
CA ALA A 39 19.06 35.76 -16.32
C ALA A 39 18.76 34.58 -15.39
N GLU A 40 18.89 33.38 -15.92
CA GLU A 40 20.01 32.49 -15.64
C GLU A 40 19.55 31.09 -16.08
N GLN A 41 20.28 30.50 -17.01
CA GLN A 41 20.22 29.07 -17.19
C GLN A 41 20.73 28.48 -15.87
N ILE A 42 19.89 27.73 -15.13
CA ILE A 42 20.39 26.90 -14.03
C ILE A 42 21.25 25.82 -14.69
N SER A 43 22.55 26.08 -14.67
CA SER A 43 23.62 25.25 -15.19
C SER A 43 24.78 25.46 -14.21
N ASP A 44 24.65 24.93 -13.02
CA ASP A 44 25.76 24.81 -12.09
C ASP A 44 25.93 23.33 -11.77
N ASP A 45 26.87 22.73 -12.51
CA ASP A 45 27.63 21.57 -12.06
C ASP A 45 28.49 22.03 -10.88
N ASP A 46 27.83 22.38 -9.76
CA ASP A 46 28.48 22.73 -8.51
C ASP A 46 29.27 21.50 -8.06
N GLU A 47 30.58 21.56 -8.24
CA GLU A 47 31.52 20.59 -7.69
C GLU A 47 31.26 20.49 -6.18
N ILE A 48 30.62 19.40 -5.76
CA ILE A 48 30.30 19.16 -4.35
C ILE A 48 31.65 19.04 -3.62
N ASP A 49 32.00 20.06 -2.82
CA ASP A 49 33.18 20.01 -1.97
C ASP A 49 32.98 18.97 -0.85
N TYR A 50 33.42 17.74 -1.11
CA TYR A 50 33.43 16.64 -0.14
C TYR A 50 34.34 16.90 1.08
N SER A 51 35.12 17.99 1.10
CA SER A 51 35.97 18.36 2.25
C SER A 51 35.17 18.94 3.41
N VAL A 52 34.04 19.61 3.11
CA VAL A 52 33.11 20.09 4.12
C VAL A 52 32.09 18.99 4.40
N LYS A 53 32.19 18.37 5.57
CA LYS A 53 31.20 17.37 6.00
C LYS A 53 29.81 18.04 5.99
N PRO A 54 28.83 17.52 5.23
CA PRO A 54 27.49 18.07 5.20
C PRO A 54 26.90 18.09 6.62
N GLU A 55 26.30 19.20 7.03
CA GLU A 55 25.73 19.37 8.38
C GLU A 55 24.67 18.29 8.73
N PHE A 56 24.10 17.64 7.71
CA PHE A 56 23.10 16.59 7.83
C PHE A 56 23.65 15.15 7.84
N TYR A 57 24.97 14.93 7.72
CA TYR A 57 25.55 13.59 7.72
C TYR A 57 26.07 13.18 9.11
N ASP A 58 25.32 12.32 9.81
CA ASP A 58 25.79 11.64 11.04
C ASP A 58 26.27 10.22 10.69
N PRO A 59 27.59 9.93 10.76
CA PRO A 59 28.14 8.60 10.49
C PRO A 59 27.62 7.50 11.41
N LYS A 60 27.00 7.85 12.54
CA LYS A 60 26.43 6.90 13.51
C LYS A 60 24.93 6.72 13.34
N LEU A 61 24.30 7.35 12.35
CA LEU A 61 22.87 7.24 12.13
C LEU A 61 22.49 5.81 11.77
N ASP A 62 23.26 5.19 10.86
CA ASP A 62 23.08 3.81 10.45
C ASP A 62 23.18 2.84 11.65
N ASP A 63 24.16 3.01 12.53
CA ASP A 63 24.30 2.20 13.75
C ASP A 63 23.06 2.30 14.65
N LYS A 64 22.52 3.52 14.81
CA LYS A 64 21.33 3.76 15.64
C LYS A 64 20.10 3.11 15.03
N ASP A 65 19.95 3.22 13.71
CA ASP A 65 18.82 2.66 12.97
C ASP A 65 18.88 1.13 12.97
N GLU A 66 20.06 0.54 12.81
CA GLU A 66 20.27 -0.90 12.93
C GLU A 66 19.85 -1.41 14.31
N LEU A 67 20.32 -0.76 15.38
CA LEU A 67 19.94 -1.10 16.76
C LEU A 67 18.43 -0.96 17.00
N TRP A 68 17.78 0.02 16.37
CA TRP A 68 16.33 0.19 16.46
C TRP A 68 15.58 -0.97 15.79
N VAL A 69 16.02 -1.40 14.61
CA VAL A 69 15.44 -2.55 13.89
C VAL A 69 15.67 -3.85 14.66
N GLN A 70 16.89 -4.08 15.16
CA GLN A 70 17.21 -5.26 15.96
C GLN A 70 16.35 -5.33 17.23
N LYS A 71 16.12 -4.19 17.90
CA LYS A 71 15.24 -4.10 19.06
C LYS A 71 13.78 -4.41 18.71
N ARG A 72 13.31 -4.00 17.53
CA ARG A 72 11.97 -4.31 17.01
C ARG A 72 11.81 -5.80 16.70
N ARG A 73 12.81 -6.43 16.07
CA ARG A 73 12.82 -7.86 15.70
C ARG A 73 13.12 -8.81 16.87
N LYS A 74 13.58 -8.30 18.03
CA LYS A 74 13.94 -9.08 19.24
C LYS A 74 14.88 -10.27 18.99
N GLY A 75 15.67 -10.24 17.91
CA GLY A 75 16.57 -11.33 17.52
C GLY A 75 15.89 -12.56 16.90
N HIS A 76 14.62 -12.47 16.49
CA HIS A 76 13.97 -13.54 15.75
C HIS A 76 14.48 -13.60 14.29
N THR A 77 14.76 -14.80 13.81
CA THR A 77 15.07 -15.05 12.39
C THR A 77 13.75 -15.19 11.62
N SER A 78 13.43 -14.18 10.84
CA SER A 78 12.29 -14.17 9.90
C SER A 78 12.75 -14.59 8.50
N ASP A 79 11.92 -15.29 7.73
CA ASP A 79 12.26 -15.65 6.34
C ASP A 79 12.18 -14.44 5.40
N ALA A 80 11.27 -13.50 5.68
CA ALA A 80 11.03 -12.33 4.85
C ALA A 80 10.32 -11.23 5.66
N VAL A 81 10.37 -10.01 5.13
CA VAL A 81 9.48 -8.90 5.53
C VAL A 81 8.38 -8.77 4.50
N LEU A 82 7.13 -8.65 4.94
CA LEU A 82 5.96 -8.56 4.04
C LEU A 82 5.45 -7.13 3.95
N SER A 83 5.22 -6.68 2.72
CA SER A 83 4.69 -5.35 2.40
C SER A 83 3.40 -5.42 1.60
N CYS A 84 2.53 -4.43 1.77
CA CYS A 84 1.29 -4.32 1.02
C CYS A 84 1.57 -4.05 -0.48
N PRO A 85 0.93 -4.77 -1.41
CA PRO A 85 1.19 -4.57 -2.84
C PRO A 85 0.69 -3.23 -3.40
N ALA A 86 -0.27 -2.58 -2.75
CA ALA A 86 -0.85 -1.33 -3.24
C ALA A 86 -0.16 -0.08 -2.70
N CYS A 87 0.27 -0.11 -1.44
CA CYS A 87 0.82 1.08 -0.76
C CYS A 87 2.20 0.86 -0.12
N PHE A 88 2.80 -0.32 -0.29
CA PHE A 88 4.10 -0.71 0.27
C PHE A 88 4.23 -0.55 1.79
N THR A 89 3.12 -0.37 2.49
CA THR A 89 3.11 -0.36 3.95
C THR A 89 3.51 -1.73 4.47
N THR A 90 4.48 -1.77 5.39
CA THR A 90 4.91 -3.01 6.04
C THR A 90 3.76 -3.63 6.81
N LEU A 91 3.44 -4.88 6.52
CA LEU A 91 2.35 -5.65 7.13
C LEU A 91 2.88 -6.62 8.19
N CYS A 92 4.07 -7.17 7.99
CA CYS A 92 4.66 -8.14 8.89
C CYS A 92 6.18 -8.08 8.81
N LEU A 93 6.84 -8.08 9.98
CA LEU A 93 8.29 -8.15 10.10
C LEU A 93 8.79 -9.59 10.31
N GLU A 94 7.90 -10.47 10.76
CA GLU A 94 8.23 -11.84 11.18
C GLU A 94 7.24 -12.83 10.55
N CYS A 95 7.59 -13.33 9.38
CA CYS A 95 6.82 -14.37 8.72
C CYS A 95 7.65 -15.63 8.45
N GLN A 96 6.95 -16.75 8.41
CA GLN A 96 7.46 -18.05 8.00
C GLN A 96 6.86 -18.41 6.65
N ARG A 97 7.67 -18.90 5.73
CA ARG A 97 7.19 -19.33 4.41
C ARG A 97 6.41 -20.63 4.53
N HIS A 98 5.29 -20.74 3.82
CA HIS A 98 4.46 -21.93 3.86
C HIS A 98 5.15 -23.11 3.17
N GLU A 99 5.15 -24.29 3.79
CA GLU A 99 5.86 -25.49 3.30
C GLU A 99 5.38 -25.93 1.91
N LYS A 100 4.06 -25.90 1.68
CA LYS A 100 3.44 -26.29 0.40
C LYS A 100 3.50 -25.22 -0.70
N TYR A 101 3.39 -23.94 -0.36
CA TYR A 101 3.25 -22.85 -1.33
C TYR A 101 4.25 -21.75 -1.03
N VAL A 102 5.25 -21.68 -1.90
CA VAL A 102 6.35 -20.72 -1.83
C VAL A 102 5.90 -19.26 -1.71
N THR A 103 4.80 -18.90 -2.36
CA THR A 103 4.29 -17.52 -2.43
C THR A 103 3.36 -17.17 -1.28
N GLN A 104 3.13 -18.10 -0.34
CA GLN A 104 2.28 -17.88 0.82
C GLN A 104 3.12 -17.85 2.09
N TYR A 105 2.72 -16.98 2.99
CA TYR A 105 3.44 -16.73 4.24
C TYR A 105 2.47 -16.82 5.42
N ARG A 106 2.94 -17.44 6.50
CA ARG A 106 2.24 -17.54 7.77
C ARG A 106 2.90 -16.59 8.76
N ALA A 107 2.09 -15.85 9.51
CA ALA A 107 2.57 -14.96 10.54
C ALA A 107 1.64 -14.98 11.75
N ILE A 108 2.21 -14.72 12.93
CA ILE A 108 1.47 -14.58 14.18
C ILE A 108 1.35 -13.10 14.54
N PHE A 109 2.41 -12.33 14.30
CA PHE A 109 2.45 -10.90 14.60
C PHE A 109 2.34 -10.08 13.33
N VAL A 110 1.25 -9.33 13.22
CA VAL A 110 1.02 -8.41 12.10
C VAL A 110 0.88 -6.98 12.60
N ILE A 111 1.27 -6.05 11.74
CA ILE A 111 1.13 -4.62 11.96
C ILE A 111 0.35 -4.05 10.78
N ASN A 112 -0.38 -2.95 11.02
CA ASN A 112 -1.04 -2.21 9.95
C ASN A 112 -2.09 -3.05 9.17
N CYS A 113 -2.70 -4.08 9.79
CA CYS A 113 -3.77 -4.91 9.23
C CYS A 113 -5.11 -4.71 9.97
N LYS A 114 -6.23 -4.83 9.25
CA LYS A 114 -7.60 -4.83 9.75
C LYS A 114 -8.25 -6.19 9.45
N ILE A 115 -9.05 -6.71 10.37
CA ILE A 115 -9.78 -7.98 10.19
C ILE A 115 -11.25 -7.65 9.95
N ASP A 116 -11.74 -8.05 8.78
CA ASP A 116 -13.15 -7.92 8.43
C ASP A 116 -13.89 -9.17 8.91
N SER A 117 -14.50 -9.07 10.09
CA SER A 117 -15.17 -10.19 10.77
C SER A 117 -16.50 -10.61 10.13
N ASP A 118 -17.04 -9.78 9.24
CA ASP A 118 -18.36 -9.99 8.63
C ASP A 118 -18.36 -11.05 7.51
N GLN A 119 -17.18 -11.44 7.02
CA GLN A 119 -17.01 -12.32 5.87
C GLN A 119 -16.33 -13.62 6.30
N VAL A 120 -17.07 -14.49 6.99
CA VAL A 120 -16.61 -15.84 7.32
C VAL A 120 -16.65 -16.71 6.07
N LEU A 121 -15.47 -16.97 5.49
CA LEU A 121 -15.34 -17.91 4.38
C LEU A 121 -15.36 -19.33 4.94
N LYS A 122 -16.48 -20.04 4.77
CA LYS A 122 -16.50 -21.49 4.92
C LYS A 122 -15.84 -22.09 3.68
N GLN A 123 -14.75 -22.80 3.84
CA GLN A 123 -14.15 -23.55 2.74
C GLN A 123 -15.15 -24.62 2.28
N ASN A 124 -15.86 -24.36 1.18
CA ASN A 124 -16.72 -25.35 0.55
C ASN A 124 -15.81 -26.39 -0.11
N GLY A 125 -15.47 -27.46 0.62
CA GLY A 125 -14.94 -28.66 0.00
C GLY A 125 -15.88 -29.15 -1.13
N PRO A 126 -15.36 -29.78 -2.19
CA PRO A 126 -16.18 -30.27 -3.29
C PRO A 126 -17.26 -31.21 -2.75
N LYS A 127 -18.53 -30.90 -3.04
CA LYS A 127 -19.68 -31.68 -2.60
C LYS A 127 -19.50 -33.15 -3.02
N PRO A 128 -19.57 -34.14 -2.11
CA PRO A 128 -19.41 -35.54 -2.48
C PRO A 128 -20.59 -35.98 -3.34
N ILE A 129 -20.28 -36.47 -4.54
CA ILE A 129 -21.22 -37.22 -5.37
C ILE A 129 -21.61 -38.48 -4.60
N LYS A 130 -22.91 -38.69 -4.44
CA LYS A 130 -23.55 -39.72 -3.61
C LYS A 130 -23.14 -41.13 -4.09
N GLY A 131 -22.29 -41.82 -3.32
CA GLY A 131 -21.91 -43.22 -3.54
C GLY A 131 -21.49 -43.89 -2.23
N LYS A 132 -22.11 -45.03 -1.93
CA LYS A 132 -21.99 -45.80 -0.67
C LYS A 132 -20.54 -46.24 -0.37
N SER A 133 -20.01 -45.91 0.81
CA SER A 133 -19.19 -46.83 1.63
C SER A 133 -18.89 -46.25 3.01
N ARG A 134 -18.88 -47.14 4.01
CA ARG A 134 -18.71 -46.93 5.44
C ARG A 134 -17.21 -47.00 5.77
N ARG A 135 -16.61 -45.91 6.30
CA ARG A 135 -15.59 -45.89 7.38
C ARG A 135 -14.90 -44.52 7.50
N GLU A 136 -14.82 -44.06 8.75
CA GLU A 136 -13.85 -43.11 9.32
C GLU A 136 -13.74 -41.76 8.60
N ALA A 137 -14.69 -40.86 8.87
CA ALA A 137 -14.54 -39.43 8.60
C ALA A 137 -13.69 -38.83 9.72
N SER A 138 -12.38 -38.71 9.48
CA SER A 138 -11.55 -37.75 10.21
C SER A 138 -12.17 -36.36 10.02
N SER A 139 -12.40 -35.70 11.15
CA SER A 139 -13.01 -34.39 11.30
C SER A 139 -12.31 -33.34 10.42
N VAL A 140 -12.89 -33.03 9.26
CA VAL A 140 -12.56 -31.80 8.52
C VAL A 140 -13.36 -30.69 9.17
N GLY A 141 -12.73 -30.05 10.15
CA GLY A 141 -13.27 -28.87 10.83
C GLY A 141 -13.53 -27.77 9.80
N GLY A 142 -14.75 -27.23 9.82
CA GLY A 142 -15.05 -26.04 9.02
C GLY A 142 -14.39 -24.83 9.67
N GLU A 143 -13.10 -24.63 9.40
CA GLU A 143 -12.32 -23.50 9.91
C GLU A 143 -12.93 -22.18 9.43
N THR A 144 -13.30 -21.32 10.36
CA THR A 144 -13.87 -20.00 10.06
C THR A 144 -12.76 -19.01 9.74
N LEU A 145 -12.43 -18.89 8.45
CA LEU A 145 -11.45 -17.90 7.98
C LEU A 145 -12.08 -16.52 7.86
N LYS A 146 -11.45 -15.52 8.49
CA LYS A 146 -11.82 -14.09 8.37
C LYS A 146 -10.87 -13.38 7.42
N LYS A 147 -11.37 -12.39 6.68
CA LYS A 147 -10.55 -11.63 5.74
C LYS A 147 -9.67 -10.62 6.45
N VAL A 148 -8.48 -10.40 5.91
CA VAL A 148 -7.49 -9.45 6.42
C VAL A 148 -7.17 -8.44 5.31
N SER A 149 -7.38 -7.17 5.63
CA SER A 149 -7.14 -6.03 4.75
C SER A 149 -6.07 -5.10 5.32
N CYS A 150 -5.35 -4.39 4.45
CA CYS A 150 -4.39 -3.39 4.88
C CYS A 150 -5.11 -2.20 5.53
N SER A 151 -4.64 -1.75 6.68
CA SER A 151 -5.23 -0.61 7.40
C SER A 151 -5.09 0.72 6.66
N ALA A 152 -4.04 0.88 5.85
CA ALA A 152 -3.69 2.13 5.16
C ALA A 152 -4.43 2.32 3.83
N CYS A 153 -4.56 1.27 3.02
CA CYS A 153 -5.17 1.34 1.68
C CYS A 153 -6.37 0.40 1.47
N SER A 154 -6.79 -0.32 2.51
CA SER A 154 -7.94 -1.26 2.48
C SER A 154 -7.84 -2.41 1.47
N THR A 155 -6.65 -2.68 0.92
CA THR A 155 -6.42 -3.81 0.02
C THR A 155 -6.49 -5.14 0.77
N GLU A 156 -7.16 -6.14 0.20
CA GLU A 156 -7.18 -7.51 0.74
C GLU A 156 -5.79 -8.16 0.59
N VAL A 157 -5.21 -8.58 1.71
CA VAL A 157 -3.83 -9.09 1.79
C VAL A 157 -3.78 -10.56 2.20
N GLY A 158 -4.81 -11.05 2.90
CA GLY A 158 -4.80 -12.39 3.45
C GLY A 158 -6.09 -12.78 4.16
N VAL A 159 -6.00 -13.89 4.88
CA VAL A 159 -7.03 -14.39 5.80
C VAL A 159 -6.40 -14.74 7.15
N VAL A 160 -7.21 -14.78 8.20
CA VAL A 160 -6.82 -15.22 9.54
C VAL A 160 -7.71 -16.37 9.99
N ASP A 161 -7.12 -17.37 10.64
CA ASP A 161 -7.82 -18.53 11.18
C ASP A 161 -8.32 -18.33 12.62
N GLU A 162 -8.83 -19.40 13.23
CA GLU A 162 -9.34 -19.39 14.60
C GLU A 162 -8.23 -19.33 15.65
N ASP A 163 -7.03 -19.74 15.29
CA ASP A 163 -5.82 -19.71 16.12
C ASP A 163 -5.07 -18.37 16.00
N GLU A 164 -5.69 -17.36 15.38
CA GLU A 164 -5.12 -16.03 15.11
C GLU A 164 -3.84 -16.06 14.26
N VAL A 165 -3.66 -17.11 13.45
CA VAL A 165 -2.57 -17.21 12.48
C VAL A 165 -3.00 -16.57 11.16
N TYR A 166 -2.19 -15.62 10.71
CA TYR A 166 -2.41 -14.89 9.48
C TYR A 166 -1.78 -15.64 8.30
N HIS A 167 -2.59 -15.86 7.27
CA HIS A 167 -2.19 -16.44 6.00
C HIS A 167 -2.20 -15.37 4.91
N PHE A 168 -1.01 -14.91 4.53
CA PHE A 168 -0.83 -13.93 3.46
C PHE A 168 -0.63 -14.64 2.12
N PHE A 169 -1.44 -14.27 1.13
CA PHE A 169 -1.31 -14.72 -0.26
C PHE A 169 -1.15 -13.55 -1.24
N ASN A 170 -1.39 -12.31 -0.79
CA ASN A 170 -1.28 -11.10 -1.60
C ASN A 170 -0.39 -10.06 -0.88
N ALA A 171 0.88 -10.42 -0.71
CA ALA A 171 1.89 -9.57 -0.09
C ALA A 171 3.20 -9.65 -0.88
N LEU A 172 3.99 -8.58 -0.83
CA LEU A 172 5.31 -8.50 -1.44
C LEU A 172 6.37 -8.90 -0.40
N PRO A 173 7.09 -10.01 -0.60
CA PRO A 173 8.20 -10.38 0.26
C PRO A 173 9.46 -9.60 -0.10
N SER A 174 10.16 -9.13 0.92
CA SER A 174 11.51 -8.57 0.82
C SER A 174 12.47 -9.46 1.60
N GLU A 175 13.68 -9.65 1.06
CA GLU A 175 14.76 -10.37 1.74
C GLU A 175 15.14 -9.61 3.02
N SER A 176 15.38 -10.36 4.10
CA SER A 176 15.47 -9.85 5.49
C SER A 176 16.86 -9.57 5.98
#